data_AF-A0A9Q0BVU5-F1
#
_entry.id   AF-A0A9Q0BVU5-F1
#
_cell.length_a   1.000
_cell.length_b   1.000
_cell.length_c   1.000
_cell.angle_alpha   90.00
_cell.angle_beta   90.00
_cell.angle_gamma   90.00
#
_symmetry.space_group_name_H-M   'P 1'
#
loop_
_entity.id
_entity.type
_entity.pdbx_description
1 polymer ?
#
loop_
_entity_poly.entity_id
_entity_poly.type
_entity_poly.pdbx_seq_one_letter_code
_entity_poly.pdbx_strand_id
1 'polypeptide(L)'
;MSSFRSPTRVACVRYRDFCKALDEIFIQLDTSMGDQVVTAVPLIHLPNLDCVDCFLSFEERTICSQALMKLARKPDEISNLSQVFKDFDREQCGSITQNQFLRGITVRDMHVMLSSREFQAICKCFGVKKGMCMEFNYREFLKILDVLFTTGQMKRNY
;
A
#
# COMPACT_ATOMS: atom_id res chain seq x y z
N MET A 1 15.47 -14.27 21.90
CA MET A 1 15.40 -12.92 21.27
C MET A 1 16.80 -12.35 20.94
N SER A 2 17.69 -13.12 20.30
CA SER A 2 19.11 -12.74 20.08
C SER A 2 19.48 -12.42 18.62
N SER A 3 18.63 -12.76 17.64
CA SER A 3 19.00 -12.76 16.22
C SER A 3 19.22 -11.38 15.60
N PHE A 4 18.65 -10.32 16.18
CA PHE A 4 18.70 -8.97 15.62
C PHE A 4 19.60 -8.01 16.40
N ARG A 5 20.40 -8.46 17.38
CA ARG A 5 21.32 -7.55 18.09
C ARG A 5 22.43 -7.05 17.16
N SER A 6 22.85 -5.79 17.34
CA SER A 6 23.99 -5.23 16.60
C SER A 6 25.30 -5.86 17.08
N PRO A 7 26.16 -6.34 16.16
CA PRO A 7 27.43 -6.96 16.53
C PRO A 7 28.45 -5.94 17.05
N THR A 8 28.30 -4.66 16.71
CA THR A 8 29.23 -3.59 17.08
C THR A 8 28.72 -2.72 18.23
N ARG A 9 27.42 -2.79 18.54
CA ARG A 9 26.79 -1.99 19.61
C ARG A 9 25.90 -2.87 20.45
N VAL A 10 26.41 -3.27 21.61
CA VAL A 10 25.84 -4.30 22.47
C VAL A 10 24.41 -3.97 22.91
N ALA A 11 24.03 -2.70 23.06
CA ALA A 11 22.67 -2.29 23.44
C ALA A 11 21.74 -1.93 22.25
N CYS A 12 22.20 -2.09 21.01
CA CYS A 12 21.44 -1.72 19.82
C CYS A 12 20.90 -2.94 19.08
N VAL A 13 19.79 -2.75 18.39
CA VAL A 13 19.16 -3.75 17.51
C VAL A 13 19.38 -3.31 16.06
N ARG A 14 19.65 -4.27 15.17
CA ARG A 14 19.63 -4.13 13.71
C ARG A 14 18.19 -3.94 13.27
N TYR A 15 17.67 -2.73 13.49
CA TYR A 15 16.26 -2.40 13.27
C TYR A 15 15.79 -2.73 11.85
N ARG A 16 16.65 -2.55 10.85
CA ARG A 16 16.32 -2.92 9.45
C ARG A 16 16.05 -4.41 9.28
N ASP A 17 16.88 -5.25 9.85
CA ASP A 17 16.75 -6.71 9.72
C ASP A 17 15.58 -7.23 10.54
N PHE A 18 15.31 -6.62 11.69
CA PHE A 18 14.12 -6.89 12.48
C PHE A 18 12.83 -6.54 11.72
N CYS A 19 12.78 -5.37 11.08
CA CYS A 19 11.63 -4.99 10.25
C CYS A 19 11.45 -5.90 9.04
N LYS A 20 12.53 -6.25 8.33
CA LYS A 20 12.48 -7.20 7.21
C LYS A 20 11.96 -8.58 7.62
N ALA A 21 12.37 -9.08 8.78
CA ALA A 21 11.86 -10.35 9.30
C ALA A 21 10.36 -10.27 9.64
N LEU A 22 9.86 -9.12 10.09
CA LEU A 22 8.42 -8.91 10.22
C LEU A 22 7.75 -8.89 8.84
N ASP A 23 8.34 -8.24 7.82
CA ASP A 23 7.82 -8.25 6.45
C ASP A 23 7.64 -9.70 5.91
N GLU A 24 8.61 -10.60 6.16
CA GLU A 24 8.52 -12.01 5.74
C GLU A 24 7.41 -12.80 6.46
N ILE A 25 7.17 -12.54 7.74
CA ILE A 25 6.12 -13.21 8.54
C ILE A 25 4.71 -12.79 8.07
N PHE A 26 4.53 -11.53 7.64
CA PHE A 26 3.26 -11.06 7.09
C PHE A 26 3.04 -11.44 5.61
N ILE A 27 4.08 -11.98 4.94
CA ILE A 27 4.02 -12.50 3.57
C ILE A 27 4.06 -14.05 3.54
N GLN A 28 4.01 -14.73 4.70
CA GLN A 28 3.95 -16.19 4.71
C GLN A 28 2.58 -16.66 4.19
N LEU A 29 2.49 -16.80 2.88
CA LEU A 29 1.52 -17.59 2.14
C LEU A 29 1.71 -19.03 2.59
N ASP A 30 0.92 -19.48 3.57
CA ASP A 30 0.85 -20.90 3.89
C ASP A 30 0.28 -21.64 2.67
N THR A 31 1.19 -22.17 1.85
CA THR A 31 0.88 -23.09 0.75
C THR A 31 0.96 -24.52 1.28
N SER A 32 0.39 -24.78 2.46
CA SER A 32 0.28 -26.13 2.99
C SER A 32 -1.18 -26.52 3.10
N MET A 33 -1.60 -27.35 2.15
CA MET A 33 -2.79 -28.19 2.17
C MET A 33 -4.15 -27.49 2.01
N GLY A 34 -4.53 -27.32 0.74
CA GLY A 34 -5.86 -27.76 0.30
C GLY A 34 -7.07 -26.84 0.51
N ASP A 35 -6.96 -25.71 1.20
CA ASP A 35 -8.07 -24.75 1.31
C ASP A 35 -7.60 -23.34 0.95
N GLN A 36 -8.17 -22.80 -0.13
CA GLN A 36 -7.85 -21.47 -0.68
C GLN A 36 -8.44 -20.33 0.17
N VAL A 37 -8.16 -20.31 1.48
CA VAL A 37 -8.62 -19.23 2.34
C VAL A 37 -7.48 -18.24 2.58
N VAL A 38 -7.39 -17.25 1.70
CA VAL A 38 -6.54 -16.07 1.90
C VAL A 38 -7.15 -15.22 3.01
N THR A 39 -6.76 -15.48 4.25
CA THR A 39 -7.13 -14.62 5.37
C THR A 39 -6.12 -13.47 5.45
N ALA A 40 -6.38 -12.38 4.75
CA ALA A 40 -5.64 -11.14 5.02
C ALA A 40 -6.00 -10.62 6.42
N VAL A 41 -5.03 -10.01 7.13
CA VAL A 41 -5.12 -8.84 8.06
C VAL A 41 -3.98 -8.92 9.10
N PRO A 42 -3.24 -7.84 9.44
CA PRO A 42 -3.51 -6.42 9.22
C PRO A 42 -2.48 -5.74 8.28
N LEU A 43 -2.89 -4.62 7.69
CA LEU A 43 -2.01 -3.65 7.03
C LEU A 43 -1.09 -2.98 8.08
N ILE A 44 -0.17 -3.76 8.67
CA ILE A 44 1.00 -3.20 9.29
C ILE A 44 1.93 -2.89 8.14
N HIS A 45 1.74 -1.74 7.48
CA HIS A 45 2.87 -1.20 6.74
C HIS A 45 3.95 -0.99 7.81
N LEU A 46 5.03 -1.77 7.77
CA LEU A 46 6.23 -1.30 8.44
C LEU A 46 6.67 -0.03 7.71
N PRO A 47 7.29 0.95 8.41
CA PRO A 47 7.93 2.07 7.71
C PRO A 47 8.71 1.48 6.53
N ASN A 48 8.41 1.94 5.31
CA ASN A 48 9.29 1.66 4.20
C ASN A 48 10.67 2.18 4.65
N LEU A 49 11.60 1.30 4.98
CA LEU A 49 12.87 1.72 5.59
C LEU A 49 13.69 2.59 4.63
N ASP A 50 13.32 2.55 3.35
CA ASP A 50 13.88 3.36 2.28
C ASP A 50 13.13 4.71 2.09
N CYS A 51 11.98 4.90 2.75
CA CYS A 51 11.21 6.15 2.80
C CYS A 51 10.63 6.43 4.19
N VAL A 52 11.41 7.12 5.04
CA VAL A 52 10.95 7.58 6.37
C VAL A 52 9.72 8.48 6.27
N ASP A 53 9.64 9.28 5.21
CA ASP A 53 8.52 10.19 4.92
C ASP A 53 7.20 9.44 4.66
N CYS A 54 7.28 8.14 4.36
CA CYS A 54 6.15 7.26 4.07
C CYS A 54 5.63 6.52 5.32
N PHE A 55 6.10 6.85 6.52
CA PHE A 55 5.64 6.21 7.76
C PHE A 55 4.23 6.65 8.14
N LEU A 56 3.26 5.73 8.24
CA LEU A 56 1.94 5.98 8.81
C LEU A 56 1.88 5.57 10.29
N SER A 57 1.32 6.47 11.09
CA SER A 57 0.85 6.18 12.45
C SER A 57 -0.26 5.13 12.44
N PHE A 58 -0.61 4.61 13.63
CA PHE A 58 -1.73 3.67 13.77
C PHE A 58 -3.06 4.26 13.28
N GLU A 59 -3.31 5.53 13.59
CA GLU A 59 -4.50 6.24 13.13
C GLU A 59 -4.49 6.39 11.60
N GLU A 60 -3.37 6.84 11.02
CA GLU A 60 -3.21 6.99 9.58
C GLU A 60 -3.39 5.66 8.83
N ARG A 61 -2.94 4.54 9.41
CA ARG A 61 -3.17 3.18 8.86
C ARG A 61 -4.64 2.83 8.82
N THR A 62 -5.36 3.12 9.91
CA THR A 62 -6.80 2.86 9.99
C THR A 62 -7.56 3.67 8.95
N ILE A 63 -7.21 4.95 8.81
CA ILE A 63 -7.76 5.85 7.79
C ILE A 63 -7.44 5.34 6.38
N CYS A 64 -6.19 4.98 6.09
CA CYS A 64 -5.77 4.46 4.79
C CYS A 64 -6.51 3.16 4.43
N SER A 65 -6.59 2.22 5.36
CA SER A 65 -7.30 0.95 5.18
C SER A 65 -8.78 1.18 4.85
N GLN A 66 -9.47 2.03 5.61
CA GLN A 66 -10.87 2.38 5.34
C GLN A 66 -11.04 3.04 3.98
N ALA A 67 -10.14 3.95 3.60
CA ALA A 67 -10.16 4.62 2.31
C ALA A 67 -9.98 3.65 1.14
N LEU A 68 -9.01 2.74 1.22
CA LEU A 68 -8.78 1.71 0.21
C LEU A 68 -9.98 0.78 0.07
N MET A 69 -10.59 0.38 1.18
CA MET A 69 -11.83 -0.42 1.17
C MET A 69 -13.01 0.35 0.55
N LYS A 70 -13.09 1.68 0.68
CA LYS A 70 -14.10 2.50 -0.01
C LYS A 70 -13.89 2.47 -1.51
N LEU A 71 -12.66 2.70 -1.97
CA LEU A 71 -12.34 2.73 -3.40
C LEU A 71 -12.53 1.37 -4.06
N ALA A 72 -12.09 0.28 -3.41
CA ALA A 72 -12.21 -1.08 -3.92
C ALA A 72 -13.66 -1.53 -4.18
N ARG A 73 -14.67 -0.84 -3.62
CA ARG A 73 -16.10 -1.11 -3.89
C ARG A 73 -16.59 -0.60 -5.25
N LYS A 74 -15.73 0.07 -6.03
CA LYS A 74 -16.03 0.64 -7.34
C LYS A 74 -15.09 0.05 -8.41
N PRO A 75 -15.15 -1.28 -8.67
CA PRO A 75 -14.26 -1.93 -9.63
C PRO A 75 -14.38 -1.34 -11.04
N ASP A 76 -15.57 -0.90 -11.44
CA ASP A 76 -15.81 -0.27 -12.75
C ASP A 76 -15.07 1.08 -12.88
N GLU A 77 -14.97 1.84 -11.78
CA GLU A 77 -14.19 3.09 -11.76
C GLU A 77 -12.68 2.87 -11.72
N ILE A 78 -12.25 1.76 -11.12
CA ILE A 78 -10.86 1.32 -11.09
C ILE A 78 -10.43 0.77 -12.46
N SER A 79 -11.36 0.11 -13.19
CA SER A 79 -11.12 -0.35 -14.55
C SER A 79 -10.63 0.83 -15.40
N ASN A 80 -9.61 0.66 -16.25
CA ASN A 80 -8.96 1.73 -17.02
C ASN A 80 -8.15 2.79 -16.24
N LEU A 81 -8.19 2.84 -14.89
CA LEU A 81 -7.33 3.75 -14.11
C LEU A 81 -5.83 3.46 -14.35
N SER A 82 -5.50 2.19 -14.62
CA SER A 82 -4.17 1.77 -15.09
C SER A 82 -3.73 2.50 -16.36
N GLN A 83 -4.61 2.70 -17.34
CA GLN A 83 -4.26 3.39 -18.58
C GLN A 83 -4.04 4.88 -18.33
N VAL A 84 -4.94 5.51 -17.56
CA VAL A 84 -4.81 6.92 -17.16
C VAL A 84 -3.47 7.19 -16.47
N PHE A 85 -3.03 6.32 -15.56
CA PHE A 85 -1.74 6.50 -14.90
C PHE A 85 -0.54 6.22 -15.81
N LYS A 86 -0.66 5.28 -16.76
CA LYS A 86 0.38 5.03 -17.78
C LYS A 86 0.58 6.25 -18.70
N ASP A 87 -0.47 7.00 -19.00
CA ASP A 87 -0.35 8.24 -19.79
C ASP A 87 0.48 9.32 -19.07
N PHE A 88 0.44 9.34 -17.74
CA PHE A 88 1.29 10.19 -16.91
C PHE A 88 2.71 9.62 -16.73
N ASP A 89 2.84 8.29 -16.66
CA ASP A 89 4.11 7.55 -16.48
C ASP A 89 4.73 7.13 -17.83
N ARG A 90 5.14 8.12 -18.62
CA ARG A 90 5.72 7.90 -19.96
C ARG A 90 7.00 7.06 -19.94
N GLU A 91 7.76 7.14 -18.85
CA GLU A 91 9.00 6.38 -18.64
C GLU A 91 8.75 4.97 -18.13
N GLN A 92 7.49 4.61 -17.85
CA GLN A 92 7.09 3.29 -17.33
C GLN A 92 7.83 2.89 -16.04
N CYS A 93 8.11 3.88 -15.19
CA CYS A 93 8.82 3.69 -13.93
C CYS A 93 7.92 3.17 -12.80
N GLY A 94 6.60 3.19 -12.99
CA GLY A 94 5.62 2.69 -12.03
C GLY A 94 5.21 3.68 -10.95
N SER A 95 5.61 4.94 -11.07
CA SER A 95 5.23 6.00 -10.15
C SER A 95 4.89 7.30 -10.87
N ILE A 96 4.08 8.14 -10.21
CA ILE A 96 3.60 9.43 -10.74
C ILE A 96 3.61 10.47 -9.62
N THR A 97 3.52 11.76 -9.94
CA THR A 97 3.38 12.79 -8.89
C THR A 97 2.02 12.69 -8.18
N GLN A 98 1.94 13.17 -6.94
CA GLN A 98 0.68 13.22 -6.18
C GLN A 98 -0.43 14.00 -6.92
N ASN A 99 -0.06 15.06 -7.64
CA ASN A 99 -1.00 15.84 -8.44
C ASN A 99 -1.53 15.04 -9.65
N GLN A 100 -0.69 14.25 -10.31
CA GLN A 100 -1.13 13.35 -11.38
C GLN A 100 -2.02 12.23 -10.83
N PHE A 101 -1.71 11.70 -9.65
CA PHE A 101 -2.59 10.76 -8.96
C PHE A 101 -3.98 11.37 -8.70
N LEU A 102 -4.03 12.56 -8.09
CA LEU A 102 -5.29 13.28 -7.86
C LEU A 102 -6.08 13.48 -9.14
N ARG A 103 -5.42 13.99 -10.21
CA ARG A 103 -6.06 14.16 -11.52
C ARG A 103 -6.61 12.86 -12.07
N GLY A 104 -5.86 11.76 -11.98
CA GLY A 104 -6.30 10.47 -12.50
C GLY A 104 -7.53 9.91 -11.77
N ILE A 105 -7.59 10.03 -10.44
CA ILE A 105 -8.78 9.62 -9.69
C ILE A 105 -9.95 10.59 -9.85
N THR A 106 -9.68 11.87 -10.16
CA THR A 106 -10.73 12.86 -10.48
C THR A 106 -11.41 12.58 -11.81
N VAL A 107 -10.67 12.14 -12.83
CA VAL A 107 -11.23 11.74 -14.15
C VAL A 107 -12.30 10.65 -14.00
N ARG A 108 -12.25 9.86 -12.92
CA ARG A 108 -13.17 8.77 -12.62
C ARG A 108 -14.13 9.06 -11.48
N ASP A 109 -14.25 10.32 -11.07
CA ASP A 109 -15.07 10.76 -9.93
C ASP A 109 -14.80 9.96 -8.63
N MET A 110 -13.63 9.35 -8.49
CA MET A 110 -13.26 8.62 -7.27
C MET A 110 -12.80 9.58 -6.16
N HIS A 111 -12.35 10.78 -6.53
CA HIS A 111 -11.91 11.80 -5.58
C HIS A 111 -12.99 12.21 -4.58
N VAL A 112 -14.28 12.21 -4.96
CA VAL A 112 -15.38 12.59 -4.05
C VAL A 112 -15.65 11.55 -2.96
N MET A 113 -15.10 10.34 -3.10
CA MET A 113 -15.24 9.26 -2.12
C MET A 113 -14.29 9.41 -0.93
N LEU A 114 -13.29 10.30 -1.07
CA LEU A 114 -12.20 10.47 -0.13
C LEU A 114 -12.29 11.82 0.56
N SER A 115 -12.17 11.82 1.88
CA SER A 115 -11.82 13.03 2.61
C SER A 115 -10.36 13.41 2.33
N SER A 116 -10.00 14.67 2.61
CA SER A 116 -8.61 15.13 2.48
C SER A 116 -7.64 14.30 3.33
N ARG A 117 -8.06 13.86 4.52
CA ARG A 117 -7.23 13.00 5.40
C ARG A 117 -7.00 11.62 4.79
N GLU A 118 -8.03 11.02 4.20
CA GLU A 118 -7.93 9.73 3.53
C GLU A 118 -7.04 9.78 2.30
N PHE A 119 -7.19 10.83 1.48
CA PHE A 119 -6.32 11.05 0.32
C PHE A 119 -4.85 11.18 0.73
N GLN A 120 -4.55 11.97 1.76
CA GLN A 120 -3.17 12.13 2.24
C GLN A 120 -2.61 10.83 2.83
N ALA A 121 -3.42 10.07 3.58
CA ALA A 121 -3.00 8.77 4.11
C ALA A 121 -2.67 7.77 2.99
N ILE A 122 -3.47 7.74 1.92
CA ILE A 122 -3.18 6.93 0.71
C ILE A 122 -1.88 7.42 0.06
N CYS A 123 -1.70 8.72 -0.15
CA CYS A 123 -0.49 9.27 -0.77
C CYS A 123 0.77 8.92 0.01
N LYS A 124 0.70 8.97 1.34
CA LYS A 124 1.80 8.56 2.23
C LYS A 124 2.06 7.07 2.15
N CYS A 125 1.01 6.25 2.10
CA CYS A 125 1.09 4.78 2.11
C CYS A 125 1.78 4.22 0.86
N PHE A 126 1.48 4.80 -0.31
CA PHE A 126 2.09 4.40 -1.58
C PHE A 126 3.19 5.36 -2.03
N GLY A 127 3.71 6.16 -1.10
CA GLY A 127 4.82 7.06 -1.35
C GLY A 127 6.08 6.29 -1.74
N VAL A 128 6.79 6.78 -2.74
CA VAL A 128 8.11 6.29 -3.12
C VAL A 128 9.06 7.48 -3.28
N LYS A 129 10.23 7.38 -2.67
CA LYS A 129 11.25 8.42 -2.76
C LYS A 129 12.06 8.26 -4.03
N LYS A 130 12.06 9.27 -4.90
CA LYS A 130 12.95 9.37 -6.07
C LYS A 130 13.84 10.58 -5.93
N GLY A 131 15.10 10.33 -5.59
CA GLY A 131 16.05 11.40 -5.27
C GLY A 131 15.55 12.25 -4.10
N MET A 132 15.28 13.53 -4.36
CA MET A 132 14.74 14.47 -3.38
C MET A 132 13.22 14.62 -3.43
N CYS A 133 12.55 13.98 -4.38
CA CYS A 133 11.11 14.11 -4.61
C CYS A 133 10.35 12.87 -4.11
N MET A 134 9.12 13.10 -3.67
CA MET A 134 8.17 12.04 -3.35
C MET A 134 7.21 11.84 -4.53
N GLU A 135 7.10 10.60 -4.97
CA GLU A 135 6.14 10.16 -5.98
C GLU A 135 5.18 9.12 -5.38
N PHE A 136 4.16 8.77 -6.14
CA PHE A 136 3.10 7.85 -5.79
C PHE A 136 3.22 6.58 -6.64
N ASN A 137 3.42 5.44 -5.99
CA ASN A 137 3.49 4.13 -6.64
C ASN A 137 2.08 3.65 -7.00
N TYR A 138 1.62 4.03 -8.19
CA TYR A 138 0.28 3.69 -8.66
C TYR A 138 0.11 2.20 -8.97
N ARG A 139 1.20 1.48 -9.29
CA ARG A 139 1.13 0.04 -9.60
C ARG A 139 0.76 -0.76 -8.37
N GLU A 140 1.44 -0.50 -7.25
CA GLU A 140 1.13 -1.17 -5.98
C GLU A 140 -0.25 -0.76 -5.46
N PHE A 141 -0.63 0.51 -5.61
CA PHE A 141 -1.97 0.97 -5.29
C PHE A 141 -3.06 0.18 -6.03
N LEU A 142 -2.94 0.04 -7.35
CA LEU A 142 -3.92 -0.70 -8.15
C LEU A 142 -3.97 -2.19 -7.78
N LYS A 143 -2.81 -2.80 -7.56
CA LYS A 143 -2.71 -4.20 -7.12
C LYS A 143 -3.43 -4.44 -5.79
N ILE A 144 -3.24 -3.54 -4.83
CA ILE A 144 -3.93 -3.63 -3.54
C ILE A 144 -5.44 -3.47 -3.69
N LEU A 145 -5.92 -2.54 -4.52
CA LEU A 145 -7.35 -2.40 -4.77
C LEU A 145 -7.97 -3.67 -5.37
N ASP A 146 -7.27 -4.33 -6.29
CA ASP A 146 -7.71 -5.59 -6.91
C ASP A 146 -7.78 -6.75 -5.90
N VAL A 147 -6.76 -6.87 -5.04
CA VAL A 147 -6.74 -7.85 -3.94
C VAL A 147 -7.90 -7.61 -2.97
N LEU A 148 -8.15 -6.35 -2.58
CA LEU A 148 -9.23 -5.98 -1.67
C LEU A 148 -10.61 -6.25 -2.28
N PHE A 149 -10.77 -5.97 -3.58
CA PHE A 149 -12.00 -6.30 -4.29
C PHE A 149 -12.23 -7.82 -4.29
N THR A 150 -11.25 -8.60 -4.71
CA THR A 150 -11.34 -10.07 -4.80
C THR A 150 -11.63 -10.71 -3.44
N THR A 151 -10.88 -10.32 -2.41
CA THR A 151 -11.06 -10.84 -1.04
C THR A 151 -12.41 -10.41 -0.44
N GLY A 152 -12.87 -9.20 -0.78
CA GLY A 152 -14.17 -8.69 -0.36
C GLY A 152 -15.35 -9.43 -0.98
N GLN A 153 -15.22 -9.92 -2.22
CA GLN A 153 -16.25 -10.76 -2.86
C GLN A 153 -16.34 -12.14 -2.20
N MET A 154 -15.20 -12.74 -1.85
CA MET A 154 -15.17 -14.06 -1.20
C MET A 154 -15.94 -14.08 0.14
N LYS A 155 -15.85 -12.99 0.93
CA LYS A 155 -16.59 -12.86 2.21
C LYS A 155 -18.11 -12.66 2.06
N ARG A 156 -18.61 -12.31 0.87
CA ARG A 156 -20.04 -12.07 0.63
C ARG A 156 -20.80 -13.29 0.11
N ASN A 157 -20.08 -14.30 -0.37
CA ASN A 157 -20.63 -15.51 -0.97
C ASN A 157 -20.79 -16.68 0.03
N TYR A 158 -20.73 -16.38 1.34
CA TYR A 158 -20.94 -17.31 2.44
C TYR A 158 -21.89 -16.66 3.45
#